data_AF-W4L4W1-F1
#
_entry.id   AF-W4L4W1-F1
#
_cell.length_a   1.000
_cell.length_b   1.000
_cell.length_c   1.000
_cell.angle_alpha   90.00
_cell.angle_beta   90.00
_cell.angle_gamma   90.00
#
_symmetry.space_group_name_H-M   'P 1'
#
loop_
_entity.id
_entity.type
_entity.pdbx_description
1 polymer ?
#
loop_
_entity_poly.entity_id
_entity_poly.type
_entity_poly.pdbx_seq_one_letter_code
_entity_poly.pdbx_strand_id
1 'polypeptide(L)'
;MLPGSQARAYPLELFNQDTKVLTDRVADKDLVVYRDKASEASAVFERVVEGRELSFKAGNTWTTLEDTTTGSTWNIVTGKAVAGPLKGKTLERVPHYQIYWFGFADFFPGATLFGEKAQN
;
A
#
# COMPACT_ATOMS: atom_id res chain seq x y z
N MET A 1 -13.55 17.46 -0.75
CA MET A 1 -13.46 16.12 -1.37
C MET A 1 -14.09 16.21 -2.76
N LEU A 2 -13.50 15.64 -3.81
CA LEU A 2 -14.20 15.53 -5.09
C LEU A 2 -15.34 14.50 -4.93
N PRO A 3 -16.53 14.76 -5.47
CA PRO A 3 -17.62 13.77 -5.44
C PRO A 3 -17.14 12.43 -6.02
N GLY A 4 -17.23 11.36 -5.23
CA GLY A 4 -16.91 9.99 -5.66
C GLY A 4 -15.56 9.40 -5.17
N SER A 5 -14.69 10.16 -4.49
CA SER A 5 -13.46 9.58 -3.95
C SER A 5 -13.73 8.74 -2.70
N GLN A 6 -13.45 7.43 -2.75
CA GLN A 6 -13.46 6.56 -1.57
C GLN A 6 -12.15 6.71 -0.80
N ALA A 7 -12.24 7.12 0.46
CA ALA A 7 -11.13 7.10 1.38
C ALA A 7 -11.11 5.77 2.17
N ARG A 8 -9.95 5.13 2.24
CA ARG A 8 -9.70 3.95 3.06
C ARG A 8 -8.70 4.31 4.16
N ALA A 9 -9.04 4.02 5.41
CA ALA A 9 -8.13 4.08 6.53
C ALA A 9 -7.51 2.70 6.81
N TYR A 10 -6.23 2.70 7.15
CA TYR A 10 -5.50 1.50 7.55
C TYR A 10 -4.96 1.74 8.96
N PRO A 11 -5.50 1.07 10.00
CA PRO A 11 -4.96 1.17 11.35
C PRO A 11 -3.46 0.84 11.35
N LEU A 12 -2.65 1.69 11.98
CA LEU A 12 -1.20 1.51 11.98
C LEU A 12 -0.78 0.24 12.74
N GLU A 13 -1.64 -0.25 13.63
CA GLU A 13 -1.49 -1.47 14.42
C GLU A 13 -1.45 -2.73 13.55
N LEU A 14 -2.08 -2.68 12.36
CA LEU A 14 -1.98 -3.77 11.39
C LEU A 14 -0.56 -3.94 10.87
N PHE A 15 0.24 -2.88 10.89
CA PHE A 15 1.64 -2.90 10.48
C PHE A 15 2.54 -3.13 11.70
N ASN A 16 2.77 -4.40 11.98
CA ASN A 16 3.61 -4.87 13.08
C ASN A 16 4.95 -5.44 12.57
N GLN A 17 5.67 -6.13 13.43
CA GLN A 17 6.98 -6.71 13.09
C GLN A 17 6.91 -7.76 11.97
N ASP A 18 5.78 -8.47 11.87
CA ASP A 18 5.56 -9.57 10.94
C ASP A 18 4.80 -9.10 9.68
N THR A 19 4.02 -8.03 9.80
CA THR A 19 3.17 -7.48 8.74
C THR A 19 3.65 -6.11 8.31
N LYS A 20 4.33 -6.03 7.16
CA LYS A 20 4.76 -4.75 6.56
C LYS A 20 4.04 -4.40 5.27
N VAL A 21 3.35 -5.38 4.68
CA VAL A 21 2.69 -5.26 3.38
C VAL A 21 1.25 -5.73 3.53
N LEU A 22 0.32 -4.90 3.10
CA LEU A 22 -1.08 -5.27 2.89
C LEU A 22 -1.42 -5.06 1.41
N THR A 23 -2.42 -5.81 0.95
CA THR A 23 -3.04 -5.57 -0.36
C THR A 23 -4.51 -5.26 -0.15
N ASP A 24 -5.03 -4.34 -0.94
CA ASP A 24 -6.44 -3.94 -0.91
C ASP A 24 -6.92 -3.58 -2.32
N ARG A 25 -8.24 -3.54 -2.51
CA ARG A 25 -8.89 -2.92 -3.66
C ARG A 25 -9.72 -1.76 -3.12
N VAL A 26 -9.42 -0.55 -3.57
CA VAL A 26 -10.19 0.66 -3.23
C VAL A 26 -10.66 1.30 -4.52
N ALA A 27 -11.99 1.46 -4.65
CA ALA A 27 -12.62 1.76 -5.93
C ALA A 27 -12.12 0.81 -7.04
N ASP A 28 -11.51 1.34 -8.10
CA ASP A 28 -10.97 0.59 -9.23
C ASP A 28 -9.47 0.24 -9.09
N LYS A 29 -8.79 0.71 -8.04
CA LYS A 29 -7.34 0.57 -7.88
C LYS A 29 -6.94 -0.63 -7.02
N ASP A 30 -6.13 -1.52 -7.57
CA ASP A 30 -5.44 -2.57 -6.80
C ASP A 30 -4.23 -1.98 -6.11
N LEU A 31 -4.21 -1.99 -4.78
CA LEU A 31 -3.20 -1.31 -3.99
C LEU A 31 -2.28 -2.31 -3.29
N VAL A 32 -1.00 -1.95 -3.23
CA VAL A 32 -0.07 -2.45 -2.22
C VAL A 32 0.22 -1.32 -1.23
N VAL A 33 -0.02 -1.60 0.04
CA VAL A 33 0.20 -0.67 1.15
C VAL A 33 1.37 -1.18 1.96
N TYR A 34 2.44 -0.40 1.99
CA TYR A 34 3.63 -0.69 2.76
C TYR A 34 3.74 0.23 3.97
N ARG A 35 4.09 -0.34 5.12
CA ARG A 35 4.61 0.42 6.24
C ARG A 35 5.59 -0.42 7.06
N ASP A 36 6.68 0.21 7.45
CA ASP A 36 7.59 -0.33 8.45
C ASP A 36 7.36 0.34 9.80
N LYS A 37 7.14 -0.45 10.85
CA LYS A 37 6.86 0.07 12.19
C LYS A 37 8.08 0.78 12.80
N ALA A 38 9.30 0.32 12.50
CA ALA A 38 10.51 0.81 13.15
C ALA A 38 11.00 2.15 12.57
N SER A 39 10.97 2.29 11.25
CA SER A 39 11.37 3.51 10.54
C SER A 39 10.21 4.46 10.25
N GLU A 40 8.96 4.02 10.47
CA GLU A 40 7.71 4.70 10.12
C GLU A 40 7.53 4.98 8.62
N ALA A 41 8.48 4.53 7.78
CA ALA A 41 8.41 4.65 6.35
C ALA A 41 7.14 3.98 5.82
N SER A 42 6.42 4.68 4.96
CA SER A 42 5.20 4.19 4.34
C SER A 42 5.12 4.60 2.88
N ALA A 43 4.50 3.74 2.07
CA ALA A 43 4.24 4.03 0.67
C ALA A 43 3.01 3.24 0.22
N VAL A 44 2.26 3.83 -0.71
CA VAL A 44 1.13 3.18 -1.36
C VAL A 44 1.34 3.24 -2.86
N PHE A 45 1.15 2.10 -3.51
CA PHE A 45 1.29 1.98 -4.96
C PHE A 45 0.13 1.21 -5.56
N GLU A 46 -0.19 1.51 -6.81
CA GLU A 46 -0.96 0.59 -7.63
C GLU A 46 -0.09 -0.62 -7.96
N ARG A 47 -0.61 -1.82 -7.71
CA ARG A 47 0.08 -3.08 -7.96
C ARG A 47 -0.23 -3.65 -9.35
N VAL A 48 -0.57 -2.80 -10.32
CA VAL A 48 -0.77 -3.18 -11.72
C VAL A 48 0.32 -2.56 -12.57
N VAL A 49 1.05 -3.39 -13.30
CA VAL A 49 2.10 -2.95 -14.22
C VAL A 49 1.83 -3.59 -15.57
N GLU A 50 1.65 -2.77 -16.61
CA GLU A 50 1.40 -3.24 -17.98
C GLU A 50 0.20 -4.21 -18.08
N GLY A 51 -0.88 -3.91 -17.33
CA GLY A 51 -2.09 -4.73 -17.28
C GLY A 51 -1.97 -6.02 -16.47
N ARG A 52 -0.82 -6.26 -15.83
CA ARG A 52 -0.61 -7.40 -14.93
C ARG A 52 -0.69 -6.96 -13.48
N GLU A 53 -1.58 -7.61 -12.74
CA GLU A 53 -1.65 -7.50 -11.29
C GLU A 53 -0.49 -8.24 -10.62
N LEU A 54 0.20 -7.57 -9.72
CA LEU A 54 1.37 -8.05 -8.98
C LEU A 54 0.99 -8.34 -7.53
N SER A 55 1.64 -9.37 -6.98
CA SER A 55 1.57 -9.73 -5.56
C SER A 55 2.90 -9.38 -4.90
N PHE A 56 2.85 -8.81 -3.69
CA PHE A 56 4.03 -8.34 -3.00
C PHE A 56 4.16 -8.93 -1.60
N LYS A 57 5.41 -9.15 -1.19
CA LYS A 57 5.80 -9.33 0.21
C LYS A 57 6.96 -8.40 0.55
N ALA A 58 7.22 -8.23 1.85
CA ALA A 58 8.39 -7.50 2.30
C ALA A 58 9.67 -8.17 1.76
N GLY A 59 10.59 -7.37 1.23
CA GLY A 59 11.89 -7.84 0.78
C GLY A 59 12.88 -8.01 1.94
N ASN A 60 14.12 -8.36 1.59
CA ASN A 60 15.19 -8.60 2.56
C ASN A 60 15.68 -7.31 3.25
N THR A 61 15.33 -6.14 2.72
CA THR A 61 15.66 -4.84 3.31
C THR A 61 14.39 -4.06 3.63
N TRP A 62 14.47 -3.11 4.55
CA TRP A 62 13.37 -2.19 4.85
C TRP A 62 13.01 -1.27 3.66
N THR A 63 13.79 -1.26 2.59
CA THR A 63 13.51 -0.46 1.38
C THR A 63 13.03 -1.29 0.20
N THR A 64 12.88 -2.61 0.35
CA THR A 64 12.56 -3.49 -0.78
C THR A 64 11.23 -4.21 -0.62
N LEU A 65 10.56 -4.40 -1.75
CA LEU A 65 9.46 -5.34 -1.92
C LEU A 65 9.89 -6.44 -2.89
N GLU A 66 9.44 -7.65 -2.62
CA GLU A 66 9.56 -8.78 -3.54
C GLU A 66 8.21 -9.01 -4.22
N ASP A 67 8.19 -8.94 -5.54
CA ASP A 67 7.05 -9.31 -6.37
C ASP A 67 7.05 -10.84 -6.55
N THR A 68 6.08 -11.51 -5.94
CA THR A 68 5.95 -12.98 -5.98
C THR A 68 5.29 -13.48 -7.26
N THR A 69 4.69 -12.61 -8.07
CA THR A 69 4.13 -12.93 -9.38
C THR A 69 5.22 -13.08 -10.43
N THR A 70 6.23 -12.19 -10.44
CA THR A 70 7.29 -12.21 -11.47
C THR A 70 8.70 -12.51 -10.94
N GLY A 71 8.91 -12.47 -9.62
CA GLY A 71 10.25 -12.58 -9.02
C GLY A 71 11.06 -11.28 -9.12
N SER A 72 10.42 -10.15 -9.41
CA SER A 72 11.08 -8.84 -9.47
C SER A 72 11.29 -8.25 -8.08
N THR A 73 12.37 -7.48 -7.90
CA THR A 73 12.62 -6.73 -6.65
C THR A 73 12.40 -5.25 -6.90
N TRP A 74 11.67 -4.60 -5.99
CA TRP A 74 11.22 -3.22 -6.12
C TRP A 74 11.73 -2.36 -4.97
N ASN A 75 12.15 -1.14 -5.25
CA ASN A 75 12.53 -0.16 -4.25
C ASN A 75 11.30 0.64 -3.81
N ILE A 76 10.94 0.56 -2.53
CA ILE A 76 9.71 1.17 -1.99
C ILE A 76 9.73 2.71 -2.00
N VAL A 77 10.92 3.31 -1.90
CA VAL A 77 11.05 4.77 -1.88
C VAL A 77 10.73 5.34 -3.26
N THR A 78 11.20 4.68 -4.32
CA THR A 78 11.04 5.17 -5.70
C THR A 78 9.86 4.53 -6.43
N GLY A 79 9.44 3.33 -6.02
CA GLY A 79 8.49 2.49 -6.77
C GLY A 79 9.14 1.76 -7.95
N LYS A 80 10.47 1.82 -8.11
CA LYS A 80 11.16 1.26 -9.28
C LYS A 80 11.60 -0.19 -9.06
N ALA A 81 11.41 -1.03 -10.07
CA ALA A 81 11.98 -2.37 -10.12
C ALA A 81 13.50 -2.27 -10.31
N VAL A 82 14.26 -2.76 -9.34
CA VAL A 82 15.74 -2.71 -9.32
C VAL A 82 16.38 -4.00 -9.82
N ALA A 83 15.64 -5.12 -9.77
CA ALA A 83 16.10 -6.44 -10.22
C ALA A 83 14.92 -7.30 -10.72
N GLY A 84 15.26 -8.36 -11.44
CA GLY A 84 14.30 -9.33 -11.99
C GLY A 84 13.66 -8.91 -13.33
N PRO A 85 12.63 -9.64 -13.79
CA PRO A 85 12.06 -9.48 -15.13
C PRO A 85 11.50 -8.10 -15.43
N LEU A 86 11.00 -7.37 -14.43
CA LEU A 86 10.42 -6.04 -14.61
C LEU A 86 11.42 -4.89 -14.34
N LYS A 87 12.73 -5.18 -14.26
CA LYS A 87 13.76 -4.18 -13.96
C LYS A 87 13.62 -2.92 -14.83
N GLY A 88 13.62 -1.76 -14.19
CA GLY A 88 13.48 -0.45 -14.83
C GLY A 88 12.05 0.09 -14.88
N LYS A 89 11.02 -0.77 -14.72
CA LYS A 89 9.63 -0.35 -14.59
C LYS A 89 9.38 0.34 -13.25
N THR A 90 8.34 1.16 -13.19
CA THR A 90 7.98 1.94 -12.00
C THR A 90 6.50 1.75 -11.68
N LEU A 91 6.18 1.51 -10.42
CA LEU A 91 4.81 1.46 -9.91
C LEU A 91 4.22 2.87 -9.84
N GLU A 92 2.93 2.99 -10.13
CA GLU A 92 2.21 4.25 -9.94
C GLU A 92 1.99 4.49 -8.45
N ARG A 93 2.39 5.67 -7.96
CA ARG A 93 2.26 6.02 -6.55
C ARG A 93 0.89 6.61 -6.28
N VAL A 94 0.24 6.11 -5.24
CA VAL A 94 -1.04 6.65 -4.77
C VAL A 94 -0.75 7.63 -3.61
N PRO A 95 -1.24 8.88 -3.67
CA PRO A 95 -1.13 9.81 -2.56
C PRO A 95 -1.73 9.22 -1.28
N HIS A 96 -0.99 9.31 -0.17
CA HIS A 96 -1.44 8.84 1.12
C HIS A 96 -0.99 9.79 2.23
N TYR A 97 -1.67 9.74 3.36
CA TYR A 97 -1.38 10.55 4.53
C TYR A 97 -1.41 9.69 5.79
N GLN A 98 -0.49 9.95 6.72
CA GLN A 98 -0.62 9.51 8.11
C GLN A 98 -1.26 10.65 8.89
N ILE A 99 -2.38 10.37 9.54
CA ILE A 99 -3.18 11.36 10.25
C ILE A 99 -3.72 10.73 11.53
N TYR A 100 -3.79 11.52 12.60
CA TYR A 100 -4.43 11.08 13.83
C TYR A 100 -5.93 10.83 13.61
N TRP A 101 -6.46 9.81 14.28
CA TRP A 101 -7.85 9.37 14.12
C TRP A 101 -8.88 10.50 14.31
N PHE A 102 -8.69 11.38 15.30
CA PHE A 102 -9.61 12.49 15.54
C PHE A 102 -9.68 13.46 14.35
N GLY A 103 -8.55 13.77 13.72
CA GLY A 103 -8.54 14.59 12.51
C GLY A 103 -9.14 13.83 11.33
N PHE A 104 -8.85 12.54 11.21
CA PHE A 104 -9.40 11.71 10.14
C PHE A 104 -10.93 11.63 10.18
N ALA A 105 -11.52 11.36 11.36
CA ALA A 105 -12.95 11.24 11.52
C ALA A 105 -13.70 12.53 11.16
N ASP A 106 -13.13 13.69 11.49
CA ASP A 106 -13.70 15.00 11.16
C ASP A 106 -13.63 15.30 9.65
N PHE A 107 -12.54 14.92 8.98
CA PHE A 107 -12.35 15.20 7.55
C PHE A 107 -12.94 14.13 6.61
N PHE A 108 -13.16 12.91 7.10
CA PHE A 108 -13.57 11.76 6.28
C PHE A 108 -14.71 10.94 6.92
N PRO A 109 -15.91 11.52 7.10
CA PRO A 109 -17.04 10.83 7.76
C PRO A 109 -17.57 9.61 6.98
N GLY A 110 -17.24 9.48 5.69
CA GLY A 110 -17.61 8.34 4.84
C GLY A 110 -16.47 7.37 4.54
N ALA A 111 -15.32 7.50 5.20
CA ALA A 111 -14.21 6.57 4.99
C ALA A 111 -14.54 5.18 5.53
N THR A 112 -13.96 4.17 4.88
CA THR A 112 -14.03 2.78 5.35
C THR A 112 -12.75 2.38 6.04
N LEU A 113 -12.83 1.51 7.05
CA LEU A 113 -11.68 0.97 7.75
C LEU A 113 -11.27 -0.36 7.15
N PHE A 114 -9.97 -0.53 6.86
CA PHE A 114 -9.43 -1.80 6.42
C PHE A 114 -9.45 -2.82 7.57
N GLY A 115 -9.95 -4.03 7.29
CA GLY A 115 -9.97 -5.13 8.26
C GLY A 115 -11.13 -5.10 9.26
N GLU A 116 -12.03 -4.11 9.18
CA GLU A 116 -13.26 -4.12 9.97
C GLU A 116 -14.18 -5.24 9.45
N LYS A 117 -14.39 -6.27 10.27
CA LYS A 117 -15.46 -7.24 10.01
C LYS A 117 -16.79 -6.52 10.25
N ALA A 118 -17.72 -6.62 9.29
CA ALA A 118 -19.10 -6.22 9.53
C ALA A 118 -19.56 -6.88 10.84
N GLN A 119 -19.99 -6.07 11.80
CA GLN A 119 -20.63 -6.56 13.01
C GLN A 119 -21.95 -7.20 12.57
N ASN A 120 -22.01 -8.53 12.61
CA ASN A 120 -23.26 -9.29 12.53
C ASN A 120 -23.96 -9.26 13.89
#